data_AF-A0AAD0EAX2-F1
#
_entry.id   AF-A0AAD0EAX2-F1
#
_cell.length_a   1.000
_cell.length_b   1.000
_cell.length_c   1.000
_cell.angle_alpha   90.00
_cell.angle_beta   90.00
_cell.angle_gamma   90.00
#
_symmetry.space_group_name_H-M   'P 1'
#
loop_
_entity.id
_entity.type
_entity.pdbx_description
1 polymer ?
#
loop_
_entity_poly.entity_id
_entity_poly.type
_entity_poly.pdbx_seq_one_letter_code
_entity_poly.pdbx_strand_id
1 'polypeptide(L)'
;MTTAEMLASLEAQIRKDIPRLMEFKEGFIIENNNTQVKLLSSNYEFDKECIVHLFVNTEIFWYLTDEDLKECKFIGHDIMLNDVFQWLFMNDNLHDIRHIFIDGTLIPKSGGIDYGLHINFDSPYLKDQSEELINFLYKIKNE
;
A
#
# COMPACT_ATOMS: atom_id res chain seq x y z
N MET A 1 -17.76 7.46 9.78
CA MET A 1 -16.64 7.33 8.84
C MET A 1 -16.95 6.17 7.92
N THR A 2 -16.81 6.34 6.61
CA THR A 2 -17.07 5.32 5.59
C THR A 2 -15.86 4.39 5.42
N THR A 3 -16.05 3.18 4.91
CA THR A 3 -14.97 2.20 4.62
C THR A 3 -13.83 2.83 3.81
N ALA A 4 -14.17 3.69 2.83
CA ALA A 4 -13.19 4.40 2.02
C ALA A 4 -12.32 5.38 2.82
N GLU A 5 -12.93 6.13 3.76
CA GLU A 5 -12.20 7.04 4.66
C GLU A 5 -11.28 6.25 5.62
N MET A 6 -11.75 5.09 6.12
CA MET A 6 -10.94 4.23 7.02
C MET A 6 -9.74 3.67 6.28
N LEU A 7 -9.96 3.19 5.05
CA LEU A 7 -8.94 2.65 4.16
C LEU A 7 -7.88 3.71 3.83
N ALA A 8 -8.31 4.91 3.42
CA ALA A 8 -7.39 6.02 3.13
C ALA A 8 -6.52 6.37 4.35
N SER A 9 -7.11 6.37 5.55
CA SER A 9 -6.37 6.60 6.81
C SER A 9 -5.37 5.49 7.13
N LEU A 10 -5.72 4.22 6.89
CA LEU A 10 -4.81 3.09 7.06
C LEU A 10 -3.64 3.15 6.08
N GLU A 11 -3.93 3.33 4.78
CA GLU A 11 -2.92 3.41 3.73
C GLU A 11 -1.92 4.55 4.00
N ALA A 12 -2.41 5.73 4.38
CA ALA A 12 -1.55 6.87 4.69
C ALA A 12 -0.58 6.59 5.87
N GLN A 13 -1.05 5.87 6.89
CA GLN A 13 -0.21 5.50 8.03
C GLN A 13 0.83 4.45 7.65
N ILE A 14 0.43 3.42 6.91
CA ILE A 14 1.35 2.35 6.48
C ILE A 14 2.46 2.92 5.61
N ARG A 15 2.14 3.83 4.67
CA ARG A 15 3.13 4.56 3.85
C ARG A 15 4.15 5.33 4.67
N LYS A 16 3.68 5.96 5.75
CA LYS A 16 4.54 6.72 6.67
C LYS A 16 5.49 5.79 7.45
N ASP A 17 4.99 4.64 7.90
CA ASP A 17 5.71 3.77 8.83
C ASP A 17 6.59 2.72 8.14
N ILE A 18 6.37 2.46 6.85
CA ILE A 18 7.20 1.55 6.04
C ILE A 18 7.91 2.35 4.93
N PRO A 19 9.13 2.88 5.18
CA PRO A 19 9.85 3.73 4.23
C PRO A 19 10.14 3.08 2.88
N ARG A 20 10.33 1.75 2.83
CA ARG A 20 10.59 1.02 1.57
C ARG A 20 9.42 1.10 0.57
N LEU A 21 8.21 1.42 1.04
CA LEU A 21 7.08 1.69 0.15
C LEU A 21 7.33 2.93 -0.71
N MET A 22 8.27 3.81 -0.31
CA MET A 22 8.66 5.05 -0.97
C MET A 22 9.89 4.90 -1.89
N GLU A 23 10.43 3.69 -2.06
CA GLU A 23 11.53 3.42 -3.00
C GLU A 23 11.03 3.47 -4.45
N PHE A 24 11.74 4.23 -5.30
CA PHE A 24 11.37 4.42 -6.72
C PHE A 24 11.67 3.16 -7.55
N LYS A 25 10.61 2.49 -8.01
CA LYS A 25 10.64 1.25 -8.83
C LYS A 25 9.36 1.11 -9.65
N GLU A 26 9.28 0.14 -10.56
CA GLU A 26 8.05 -0.16 -11.29
C GLU A 26 6.86 -0.39 -10.32
N GLY A 27 5.70 0.18 -10.66
CA GLY A 27 4.51 0.17 -9.82
C GLY A 27 4.40 1.30 -8.80
N PHE A 28 5.35 2.25 -8.76
CA PHE A 28 5.31 3.43 -7.91
C PHE A 28 4.17 4.39 -8.27
N ILE A 29 3.55 5.03 -7.27
CA ILE A 29 2.47 6.01 -7.43
C ILE A 29 2.99 7.39 -7.06
N ILE A 30 2.81 8.33 -7.99
CA ILE A 30 3.06 9.76 -7.76
C ILE A 30 1.76 10.54 -7.86
N GLU A 31 1.71 11.69 -7.19
CA GLU A 31 0.63 12.67 -7.25
C GLU A 31 1.16 13.97 -7.83
N ASN A 32 0.53 14.42 -8.91
CA ASN A 32 0.78 15.70 -9.56
C ASN A 32 -0.56 16.40 -9.81
N ASN A 33 -0.73 17.62 -9.31
CA ASN A 33 -1.95 18.43 -9.48
C ASN A 33 -3.25 17.66 -9.14
N ASN A 34 -3.24 16.93 -8.01
CA ASN A 34 -4.34 16.06 -7.55
C ASN A 34 -4.66 14.86 -8.46
N THR A 35 -3.82 14.57 -9.45
CA THR A 35 -3.92 13.38 -10.29
C THR A 35 -2.89 12.37 -9.81
N GLN A 36 -3.35 11.16 -9.47
CA GLN A 36 -2.47 10.05 -9.13
C GLN A 36 -2.19 9.22 -10.38
N VAL A 37 -0.91 8.93 -10.64
CA VAL A 37 -0.47 8.13 -11.77
C VAL A 37 0.52 7.07 -11.32
N LYS A 38 0.50 5.92 -11.98
CA LYS A 38 1.35 4.76 -11.64
C LYS A 38 2.47 4.61 -12.66
N LEU A 39 3.69 4.49 -12.16
CA LEU A 39 4.90 4.18 -12.92
C LEU A 39 4.80 2.75 -13.45
N LEU A 40 4.86 2.58 -14.76
CA LEU A 40 4.90 1.26 -15.40
C LEU A 40 6.33 0.79 -15.65
N SER A 41 7.18 1.69 -16.12
CA SER A 41 8.58 1.39 -16.40
C SER A 41 9.42 2.63 -16.12
N SER A 42 10.51 2.44 -15.41
CA SER A 42 11.55 3.44 -15.27
C SER A 42 12.64 3.17 -16.31
N ASN A 43 13.16 4.25 -16.88
CA ASN A 43 14.26 4.23 -17.86
C ASN A 43 13.87 3.85 -19.29
N TYR A 44 13.03 4.68 -19.90
CA TYR A 44 12.91 4.73 -21.35
C TYR A 44 13.88 5.79 -21.90
N GLU A 45 14.78 5.42 -22.81
CA GLU A 45 15.65 6.39 -23.48
C GLU A 45 14.86 7.08 -24.60
N PHE A 46 14.60 8.37 -24.44
CA PHE A 46 13.96 9.21 -25.46
C PHE A 46 14.96 10.19 -26.02
N ASP A 47 15.45 9.90 -27.23
CA ASP A 47 16.68 10.50 -27.76
C ASP A 47 17.89 10.17 -26.86
N LYS A 48 19.12 10.20 -27.40
CA LYS A 48 20.31 9.60 -26.75
C LYS A 48 20.71 10.22 -25.40
N GLU A 49 19.98 11.21 -24.90
CA GLU A 49 20.36 12.05 -23.76
C GLU A 49 19.27 12.17 -22.68
N CYS A 50 18.05 11.66 -22.89
CA CYS A 50 16.96 11.83 -21.92
C CYS A 50 16.41 10.48 -21.41
N ILE A 51 16.48 10.30 -20.09
CA ILE A 51 15.76 9.25 -19.38
C ILE A 51 14.36 9.76 -19.09
N VAL A 52 13.35 9.06 -19.61
CA VAL A 52 11.94 9.32 -19.30
C VAL A 52 11.31 8.14 -18.59
N HIS A 53 10.38 8.45 -17.70
CA HIS A 53 9.62 7.49 -16.90
C HIS A 53 8.21 7.40 -17.45
N LEU A 54 7.75 6.17 -17.71
CA LEU A 54 6.45 5.91 -18.31
C LEU A 54 5.40 5.71 -17.21
N PHE A 55 4.42 6.61 -17.17
CA PHE A 55 3.28 6.52 -16.26
C PHE A 55 1.99 6.24 -17.02
N VAL A 56 1.05 5.57 -16.36
CA VAL A 56 -0.29 5.30 -16.88
C VAL A 56 -1.36 5.99 -16.04
N ASN A 57 -2.31 6.60 -16.74
CA ASN A 57 -3.58 7.06 -16.19
C ASN A 57 -4.71 6.65 -17.13
N THR A 58 -5.53 5.68 -16.72
CA THR A 58 -6.68 5.07 -17.43
C THR A 58 -6.47 4.68 -18.90
N GLU A 59 -6.10 5.60 -19.79
CA GLU A 59 -5.78 5.39 -21.22
C GLU A 59 -4.65 6.28 -21.77
N ILE A 60 -4.08 7.18 -20.96
CA ILE A 60 -3.05 8.14 -21.38
C ILE A 60 -1.71 7.77 -20.76
N PHE A 61 -0.69 7.66 -21.60
CA PHE A 61 0.70 7.49 -21.18
C PHE A 61 1.37 8.84 -21.00
N TRP A 62 2.02 9.05 -19.86
CA TRP A 62 2.82 10.24 -19.58
C TRP A 62 4.29 9.85 -19.55
N TYR A 63 5.13 10.70 -20.14
CA TYR A 63 6.57 10.62 -20.06
C TYR A 63 7.04 11.79 -19.21
N LEU A 64 7.66 11.50 -18.07
CA LEU A 64 8.25 12.52 -17.20
C LEU A 64 9.76 12.34 -17.19
N THR A 65 10.48 13.45 -17.29
CA THR A 65 11.92 13.50 -17.05
C THR A 65 12.21 13.51 -15.55
N ASP A 66 13.47 13.30 -15.17
CA ASP A 66 13.90 13.45 -13.77
C ASP A 66 13.63 14.85 -13.20
N GLU A 67 13.61 15.91 -14.02
CA GLU A 67 13.29 17.26 -13.57
C GLU A 67 11.81 17.40 -13.22
N ASP A 68 10.92 16.87 -14.07
CA ASP A 68 9.47 16.89 -13.84
C ASP A 68 9.09 16.11 -12.57
N LEU A 69 9.85 15.06 -12.24
CA LEU A 69 9.65 14.28 -11.02
C LEU A 69 9.89 15.08 -9.75
N LYS A 70 10.72 16.13 -9.77
CA LYS A 70 10.99 16.96 -8.58
C LYS A 70 9.76 17.74 -8.14
N GLU A 71 8.85 18.04 -9.05
CA GLU A 71 7.59 18.73 -8.76
C GLU A 71 6.50 17.75 -8.29
N CYS A 72 6.72 16.44 -8.42
CA CYS A 72 5.76 15.42 -8.07
C CYS A 72 5.88 15.01 -6.59
N LYS A 73 4.74 14.71 -5.98
CA LYS A 73 4.70 14.11 -4.64
C LYS A 73 4.72 12.59 -4.77
N PHE A 74 5.74 11.98 -4.19
CA PHE A 74 5.88 10.53 -4.14
C PHE A 74 4.94 9.97 -3.07
N ILE A 75 4.05 9.03 -3.43
CA ILE A 75 3.10 8.42 -2.49
C ILE A 75 3.55 6.99 -2.12
N GLY A 76 4.30 6.32 -2.97
CA GLY A 76 4.74 4.93 -2.81
C GLY A 76 3.99 3.99 -3.76
N HIS A 77 4.02 2.68 -3.58
CA HIS A 77 3.24 1.73 -4.40
C HIS A 77 1.85 1.43 -3.80
N ASP A 78 1.00 0.67 -4.50
CA ASP A 78 -0.24 0.16 -3.89
C ASP A 78 0.07 -0.63 -2.60
N ILE A 79 -0.73 -0.42 -1.56
CA ILE A 79 -0.57 -1.14 -0.29
C ILE A 79 -1.14 -2.54 -0.44
N MET A 80 -0.28 -3.53 -0.23
CA MET A 80 -0.65 -4.95 -0.19
C MET A 80 -0.86 -5.39 1.26
N LEU A 81 -1.57 -6.50 1.44
CA LEU A 81 -1.82 -7.02 2.78
C LEU A 81 -0.52 -7.42 3.52
N ASN A 82 0.51 -7.84 2.77
CA ASN A 82 1.85 -8.10 3.33
C ASN A 82 2.50 -6.84 3.92
N ASP A 83 2.24 -5.66 3.35
CA ASP A 83 2.73 -4.40 3.90
C ASP A 83 2.00 -4.09 5.21
N VAL A 84 0.68 -4.36 5.29
CA VAL A 84 -0.09 -4.25 6.53
C VAL A 84 0.50 -5.13 7.63
N PHE A 85 0.88 -6.38 7.31
CA PHE A 85 1.50 -7.25 8.31
C PHE A 85 2.82 -6.74 8.81
N GLN A 86 3.70 -6.34 7.89
CA GLN A 86 4.97 -5.75 8.28
C GLN A 86 4.73 -4.53 9.18
N TRP A 87 3.75 -3.69 8.83
CA TRP A 87 3.36 -2.53 9.62
C TRP A 87 2.91 -2.95 11.03
N LEU A 88 2.05 -3.97 11.15
CA LEU A 88 1.62 -4.52 12.44
C LEU A 88 2.82 -5.05 13.27
N PHE A 89 3.76 -5.76 12.64
CA PHE A 89 4.96 -6.28 13.32
C PHE A 89 5.94 -5.18 13.76
N MET A 90 6.00 -4.07 13.04
CA MET A 90 6.85 -2.93 13.37
C MET A 90 6.25 -2.04 14.47
N ASN A 91 4.96 -2.17 14.77
CA ASN A 91 4.28 -1.40 15.80
C ASN A 91 4.17 -2.23 17.09
N ASP A 92 5.12 -2.01 18.00
CA ASP A 92 5.31 -2.82 19.23
C ASP A 92 4.08 -2.89 20.17
N ASN A 93 3.13 -1.95 20.07
CA ASN A 93 1.91 -1.98 20.87
C ASN A 93 0.89 -3.04 20.43
N LEU A 94 1.12 -3.71 19.28
CA LEU A 94 0.21 -4.69 18.69
C LEU A 94 0.68 -6.14 18.87
N HIS A 95 1.78 -6.37 19.60
CA HIS A 95 2.36 -7.70 19.86
C HIS A 95 1.43 -8.66 20.61
N ASP A 96 0.39 -8.16 21.29
CA ASP A 96 -0.60 -9.01 21.99
C ASP A 96 -1.63 -9.66 21.04
N ILE A 97 -1.72 -9.22 19.78
CA ILE A 97 -2.42 -9.97 18.75
C ILE A 97 -1.54 -11.17 18.42
N ARG A 98 -1.89 -12.35 18.94
CA ARG A 98 -1.18 -13.58 18.61
C ARG A 98 -1.55 -13.96 17.17
N HIS A 99 -0.73 -13.54 16.23
CA HIS A 99 -0.85 -13.92 14.83
C HIS A 99 -0.50 -15.40 14.70
N ILE A 100 -1.50 -16.28 14.62
CA ILE A 100 -1.28 -17.68 14.29
C ILE A 100 -1.33 -17.78 12.76
N PHE A 101 -0.18 -18.10 12.16
CA PHE A 101 -0.09 -18.45 10.75
C PHE A 101 -0.19 -19.97 10.62
N ILE A 102 -1.31 -20.46 10.06
CA ILE A 102 -1.47 -21.87 9.69
C ILE A 102 -1.73 -21.89 8.19
N ASP A 103 -0.89 -22.62 7.44
CA ASP A 103 -1.06 -22.87 6.00
C ASP A 103 -1.35 -21.61 5.15
N GLY A 104 -0.65 -20.50 5.43
CA GLY A 104 -0.86 -19.25 4.70
C GLY A 104 -2.21 -18.57 5.00
N THR A 105 -2.78 -18.81 6.18
CA THR A 105 -3.96 -18.11 6.70
C THR A 105 -3.60 -17.41 8.01
N LEU A 106 -3.90 -16.10 8.11
CA LEU A 106 -3.85 -15.40 9.40
C LEU A 106 -5.14 -15.69 10.14
N ILE A 107 -5.00 -16.16 11.38
CA ILE A 107 -6.09 -16.19 12.35
C ILE A 107 -5.79 -15.12 13.41
N PRO A 108 -6.46 -13.96 13.37
CA PRO A 108 -6.27 -12.94 14.39
C PRO A 108 -6.86 -13.44 15.70
N LYS A 109 -6.02 -13.59 16.71
CA LYS A 109 -6.42 -14.03 18.05
C LYS A 109 -6.25 -12.91 19.05
N SER A 110 -7.36 -12.41 19.57
CA SER A 110 -7.38 -11.56 20.77
C SER A 110 -7.89 -12.40 21.95
N GLY A 111 -7.00 -12.75 22.87
CA GLY A 111 -7.34 -13.60 24.01
C GLY A 111 -7.84 -15.00 23.61
N GLY A 112 -9.03 -15.37 24.08
CA GLY A 112 -9.65 -16.70 23.88
C GLY A 112 -10.62 -16.80 22.69
N ILE A 113 -10.80 -15.73 21.91
CA ILE A 113 -11.78 -15.67 20.82
C ILE A 113 -11.02 -15.85 19.49
N ASP A 114 -11.33 -16.93 18.77
CA ASP A 114 -10.98 -17.07 17.35
C ASP A 114 -12.00 -16.27 16.54
N TYR A 115 -11.56 -15.19 15.92
CA TYR A 115 -12.35 -14.58 14.85
C TYR A 115 -12.24 -15.52 13.65
N GLY A 116 -13.37 -16.05 13.16
CA GLY A 116 -13.44 -16.93 11.98
C GLY A 116 -13.07 -16.25 10.66
N LEU A 117 -12.22 -15.22 10.71
CA LEU A 117 -11.72 -14.48 9.58
C LEU A 117 -10.47 -15.19 9.05
N HIS A 118 -10.64 -15.90 7.94
CA HIS A 118 -9.54 -16.55 7.22
C HIS A 118 -9.09 -15.64 6.10
N ILE A 119 -7.82 -15.24 6.11
CA ILE A 119 -7.25 -14.33 5.12
C ILE A 119 -6.32 -15.11 4.20
N ASN A 120 -6.61 -15.14 2.89
CA ASN A 120 -5.78 -15.78 1.85
C ASN A 120 -4.72 -14.79 1.33
N PHE A 121 -3.44 -15.18 1.35
CA PHE A 121 -2.30 -14.31 1.01
C PHE A 121 -1.79 -14.39 -0.43
N ASP A 122 -2.40 -15.20 -1.30
CA ASP A 122 -1.81 -15.46 -2.61
C ASP A 122 -1.90 -14.29 -3.61
N SER A 123 -2.66 -13.21 -3.32
CA SER A 123 -2.43 -11.82 -3.79
C SER A 123 -3.60 -10.87 -3.40
N PRO A 124 -3.82 -10.56 -2.12
CA PRO A 124 -4.84 -9.60 -1.71
C PRO A 124 -4.29 -8.16 -1.65
N TYR A 125 -4.76 -7.30 -2.54
CA TYR A 125 -4.60 -5.85 -2.38
C TYR A 125 -5.46 -5.38 -1.22
N LEU A 126 -4.99 -4.41 -0.44
CA LEU A 126 -5.77 -3.86 0.68
C LEU A 126 -7.11 -3.25 0.21
N LYS A 127 -7.15 -2.76 -1.04
CA LYS A 127 -8.33 -2.16 -1.69
C LYS A 127 -9.43 -3.17 -2.03
N ASP A 128 -9.08 -4.45 -2.20
CA ASP A 128 -10.01 -5.51 -2.63
C ASP A 128 -10.52 -6.36 -1.45
N GLN A 129 -10.44 -5.82 -0.22
CA GLN A 129 -10.79 -6.53 1.00
C GLN A 129 -12.24 -6.30 1.42
N SER A 130 -12.80 -7.26 2.18
CA SER A 130 -14.14 -7.10 2.74
C SER A 130 -14.18 -5.96 3.76
N GLU A 131 -15.35 -5.32 3.89
CA GLU A 131 -15.56 -4.21 4.82
C GLU A 131 -15.28 -4.65 6.28
N GLU A 132 -15.58 -5.89 6.62
CA GLU A 132 -15.30 -6.46 7.95
C GLU A 132 -13.80 -6.47 8.27
N LEU A 133 -12.94 -6.84 7.30
CA LEU A 133 -11.48 -6.84 7.50
C LEU A 133 -10.94 -5.41 7.63
N ILE A 134 -11.40 -4.49 6.78
CA ILE A 134 -10.99 -3.07 6.86
C ILE A 134 -11.39 -2.48 8.23
N ASN A 135 -12.61 -2.77 8.69
CA ASN A 135 -13.10 -2.35 10.00
C ASN A 135 -12.26 -2.90 11.15
N PHE A 136 -11.86 -4.17 11.08
CA PHE A 136 -10.98 -4.81 12.05
C PHE A 136 -9.60 -4.13 12.11
N LEU A 137 -8.94 -3.97 10.97
CA LEU A 137 -7.61 -3.34 10.88
C LEU A 137 -7.62 -1.89 11.38
N TYR A 138 -8.69 -1.14 11.07
CA TYR A 138 -8.81 0.23 11.52
C TYR A 138 -9.01 0.35 13.04
N LYS A 139 -9.76 -0.56 13.66
CA LYS A 139 -9.92 -0.58 15.12
C LYS A 139 -8.56 -0.80 15.80
N ILE A 140 -7.79 -1.77 15.31
CA ILE A 140 -6.43 -2.05 15.79
C ILE A 140 -5.54 -0.80 15.78
N LYS A 141 -5.60 0.02 14.73
CA LYS A 141 -4.80 1.25 14.62
C LYS A 141 -5.10 2.28 15.71
N ASN A 142 -6.33 2.33 16.22
CA ASN A 142 -6.83 3.41 17.07
C ASN A 142 -7.13 2.96 18.52
N GLU A 143 -6.81 1.71 18.88
CA GLU A 143 -6.80 1.18 20.25
C GLU A 143 -5.42 1.33 20.86
#